data_AF-A0A2G7GVJ2-F1
#
_entry.id   AF-A0A2G7GVJ2-F1
#
_cell.length_a   1.000
_cell.length_b   1.000
_cell.length_c   1.000
_cell.angle_alpha   90.00
_cell.angle_beta   90.00
_cell.angle_gamma   90.00
#
_symmetry.space_group_name_H-M   'P 1'
#
loop_
_entity.id
_entity.type
_entity.pdbx_description
1 polymer ?
#
loop_
_entity_poly.entity_id
_entity_poly.type
_entity_poly.pdbx_seq_one_letter_code
_entity_poly.pdbx_strand_id
1 'polypeptide(L)' 'MNDRVRQLIDARLREKGMSRADLARAIGKTPQTVTRALNGNEGGGNVPPLWAAILEALDLRLTVEPGQGSKPGEEGQV' A
#
# COMPACT_ATOMS: atom_id res chain seq x y z
N MET A 1 9.59 -4.07 1.75
CA MET A 1 8.34 -4.40 0.99
C MET A 1 8.56 -5.65 0.15
N ASN A 2 7.63 -6.63 0.16
CA ASN A 2 7.67 -7.78 -0.74
C ASN A 2 7.52 -7.31 -2.22
N ASP A 3 8.35 -7.79 -3.14
CA ASP A 3 8.31 -7.40 -4.55
C ASP A 3 6.94 -7.61 -5.20
N ARG A 4 6.20 -8.64 -4.76
CA ARG A 4 4.84 -8.91 -5.23
C ARG A 4 3.87 -7.79 -4.85
N VAL A 5 3.97 -7.27 -3.63
CA VAL A 5 3.14 -6.16 -3.14
C VAL A 5 3.42 -4.90 -3.96
N ARG A 6 4.69 -4.61 -4.26
CA ARG A 6 5.07 -3.48 -5.12
C ARG A 6 4.45 -3.60 -6.52
N GLN A 7 4.57 -4.77 -7.15
CA GLN A 7 4.01 -5.02 -8.49
C GLN A 7 2.50 -4.80 -8.51
N LEU A 8 1.77 -5.28 -7.50
CA LEU A 8 0.31 -5.11 -7.40
C LEU A 8 -0.08 -3.63 -7.22
N ILE A 9 0.68 -2.87 -6.41
CA ILE A 9 0.48 -1.43 -6.26
C ILE A 9 0.72 -0.70 -7.58
N ASP A 10 1.83 -0.98 -8.27
CA ASP A 10 2.15 -0.35 -9.55
C ASP A 10 1.11 -0.69 -10.64
N ALA A 11 0.59 -1.93 -10.67
CA ALA A 11 -0.51 -2.31 -11.55
C ALA A 11 -1.77 -1.50 -11.23
N ARG A 12 -2.13 -1.38 -9.95
CA ARG A 12 -3.31 -0.61 -9.53
C ARG A 12 -3.20 0.87 -9.86
N LEU A 13 -2.02 1.44 -9.74
CA LEU A 13 -1.75 2.82 -10.14
C LEU A 13 -1.97 3.02 -11.65
N ARG A 14 -1.48 2.10 -12.48
CA ARG A 14 -1.70 2.11 -13.93
C ARG A 14 -3.17 1.99 -14.29
N GLU A 15 -3.91 1.07 -13.67
CA GLU A 15 -5.36 0.93 -13.86
C GLU A 15 -6.12 2.22 -13.54
N LYS A 16 -5.68 2.96 -12.52
CA LYS A 16 -6.28 4.25 -12.13
C LYS A 16 -5.76 5.45 -12.92
N GLY A 17 -4.84 5.26 -13.86
CA GLY A 17 -4.18 6.36 -14.55
C GLY A 17 -3.39 7.29 -13.62
N MET A 18 -2.97 6.80 -12.45
CA MET A 18 -2.27 7.57 -11.43
C MET A 18 -0.76 7.31 -11.47
N SER A 19 0.04 8.37 -11.36
CA SER A 19 1.47 8.23 -11.07
C SER A 19 1.70 8.04 -9.55
N ARG A 20 2.91 7.62 -9.18
CA ARG A 20 3.33 7.61 -7.76
C ARG A 20 3.34 9.02 -7.14
N ALA A 21 3.52 10.06 -7.96
CA ALA A 21 3.43 11.45 -7.51
C ALA A 21 1.97 11.82 -7.19
N ASP A 22 1.02 11.35 -8.00
CA ASP A 22 -0.42 11.55 -7.75
C ASP A 22 -0.86 10.79 -6.50
N LEU A 23 -0.37 9.56 -6.32
CA LEU A 23 -0.58 8.82 -5.08
C LEU A 23 -0.06 9.62 -3.87
N ALA A 24 1.15 10.16 -3.96
CA ALA A 24 1.74 10.95 -2.88
C ALA A 24 0.87 12.17 -2.52
N ARG A 25 0.39 12.90 -3.54
CA ARG A 25 -0.56 14.02 -3.35
C ARG A 25 -1.85 13.54 -2.68
N ALA A 26 -2.44 12.44 -3.14
CA ALA A 26 -3.69 11.91 -2.63
C ALA A 26 -3.63 11.50 -1.15
N ILE A 27 -2.45 11.12 -0.64
CA ILE A 27 -2.25 10.71 0.76
C ILE A 27 -1.51 11.76 1.61
N GLY A 28 -1.32 12.98 1.09
CA GLY A 28 -0.65 14.07 1.81
C GLY A 28 0.83 13.81 2.11
N LYS A 29 1.55 13.10 1.24
CA LYS A 29 2.98 12.78 1.37
C LYS A 29 3.78 13.32 0.18
N THR A 30 5.10 13.34 0.32
CA THR A 30 5.99 13.69 -0.79
C THR A 30 6.20 12.51 -1.74
N PRO A 31 6.46 12.75 -3.04
CA PRO A 31 6.81 11.68 -3.99
C PRO A 31 8.04 10.86 -3.55
N GLN A 32 9.00 11.50 -2.87
CA GLN A 32 10.19 10.83 -2.34
C GLN A 32 9.83 9.84 -1.22
N THR A 33 8.90 10.23 -0.32
CA THR A 33 8.41 9.35 0.75
C THR A 33 7.74 8.10 0.17
N VAL A 34 6.86 8.26 -0.83
CA VAL A 34 6.19 7.13 -1.49
C VAL A 34 7.19 6.24 -2.24
N THR A 35 8.16 6.85 -2.93
CA THR A 35 9.20 6.12 -3.66
C THR A 35 10.07 5.30 -2.73
N ARG A 36 10.49 5.86 -1.59
CA ARG A 36 11.23 5.11 -0.55
C ARG A 36 10.39 3.96 -0.01
N ALA A 37 9.12 4.22 0.34
CA ALA A 37 8.21 3.21 0.87
C ALA A 37 8.02 2.02 -0.08
N LEU A 38 7.91 2.26 -1.39
CA LEU A 38 7.75 1.21 -2.38
C LEU A 38 9.07 0.50 -2.70
N ASN A 39 10.17 1.23 -2.83
CA ASN A 39 11.44 0.68 -3.30
C ASN A 39 12.33 0.08 -2.20
N GLY A 40 11.99 0.27 -0.91
CA GLY A 40 12.67 -0.43 0.20
C GLY A 40 14.05 0.10 0.59
N ASN A 41 14.41 1.32 0.19
CA ASN A 41 15.63 1.98 0.70
C ASN A 41 15.43 2.43 2.17
N GLU A 42 16.53 2.75 2.88
CA GLU A 42 16.51 3.20 4.28
C GLU A 42 15.34 4.18 4.60
N GLY A 43 14.48 3.76 5.53
CA GLY A 43 13.24 4.45 5.92
C GLY A 43 11.99 4.07 5.09
N GLY A 44 12.08 3.13 4.16
CA GLY A 44 11.00 2.72 3.29
C GLY A 44 10.21 1.52 3.79
N GLY A 45 8.93 1.71 4.13
CA GLY A 45 7.87 0.68 4.11
C GLY A 45 8.28 -0.73 4.54
N ASN A 46 8.99 -0.85 5.67
CA ASN A 46 9.25 -2.14 6.27
C ASN A 46 8.00 -2.56 7.04
N VAL A 47 7.53 -3.78 6.80
CA VAL A 47 6.63 -4.43 7.76
C VAL A 47 7.37 -4.44 9.09
N PRO A 48 6.80 -3.91 10.19
CA PRO A 48 7.53 -3.86 11.44
C PRO A 48 8.06 -5.25 11.80
N PRO A 49 9.28 -5.38 12.37
CA PRO A 49 9.92 -6.69 12.58
C PRO A 49 9.04 -7.70 13.32
N LEU A 50 8.27 -7.23 14.30
CA LEU A 50 7.29 -8.04 15.03
C LEU A 50 6.22 -8.65 14.11
N TRP A 51 5.66 -7.86 13.20
CA TRP A 51 4.66 -8.34 12.24
C TRP A 51 5.26 -9.33 11.25
N ALA A 52 6.48 -9.09 10.78
CA ALA A 52 7.18 -10.05 9.92
C ALA A 52 7.37 -11.40 10.63
N ALA A 53 7.79 -11.38 11.90
CA ALA A 53 7.95 -12.59 12.71
C ALA A 53 6.62 -13.33 12.94
N ILE A 54 5.52 -12.62 13.20
CA ILE A 54 4.19 -13.20 13.35
C ILE A 54 3.74 -13.89 12.05
N LEU A 55 3.90 -13.23 10.91
CA LEU A 55 3.49 -13.78 9.62
C LEU A 55 4.29 -15.05 9.28
N GLU A 56 5.61 -15.03 9.50
CA GLU A 56 6.48 -16.18 9.28
C GLU A 56 6.12 -17.35 10.21
N ALA A 57 5.93 -17.09 11.51
CA ALA A 57 5.61 -18.12 12.50
C ALA A 57 4.26 -18.82 12.24
N LEU A 58 3.36 -18.17 11.51
CA LEU A 58 2.02 -18.67 11.20
C LEU A 58 1.86 -19.12 9.75
N ASP A 59 2.92 -19.13 8.95
CA ASP A 59 2.89 -19.39 7.49
C ASP A 59 1.86 -18.52 6.74
N LEU A 60 1.77 -17.25 7.15
CA LEU A 60 0.84 -16.27 6.58
C LEU A 60 1.54 -15.37 5.55
N ARG A 61 0.79 -14.99 4.51
CA ARG A 61 1.27 -14.10 3.44
C ARG A 61 0.53 -12.77 3.45
N LEU A 62 1.26 -11.67 3.38
CA LEU A 62 0.68 -10.34 3.15
C LEU A 62 0.37 -10.15 1.66
N THR A 63 -0.91 -9.98 1.32
CA THR A 63 -1.39 -9.76 -0.05
C THR A 63 -2.00 -8.35 -0.21
N VAL A 64 -2.20 -7.91 -1.46
CA VAL A 64 -2.91 -6.67 -1.78
C VAL A 64 -4.08 -7.01 -2.68
N GLU A 65 -5.27 -6.55 -2.29
CA GLU A 65 -6.50 -6.71 -3.06
C GLU A 65 -7.15 -5.34 -3.33
N PRO A 66 -7.85 -5.17 -4.47
CA PRO A 66 -8.60 -3.94 -4.72
C PRO A 66 -9.67 -3.74 -3.64
N GLY A 67 -9.58 -2.65 -2.88
CA GLY A 67 -10.66 -2.26 -1.98
C GLY A 67 -11.93 -1.93 -2.77
N GLN A 68 -13.08 -2.43 -2.31
CA GLN A 68 -14.36 -1.83 -2.65
C GLN A 68 -14.40 -0.49 -1.92
N GLY A 69 -14.30 0.63 -2.65
CA GLY A 69 -14.29 1.93 -1.99
C GLY A 69 -15.61 2.12 -1.24
N SER A 70 -15.63 1.97 0.08
CA SER A 70 -16.69 2.54 0.89
C SER A 70 -16.60 4.04 0.65
N LYS A 71 -17.58 4.59 -0.07
CA LYS A 71 -17.80 6.03 -0.03
C LYS A 71 -17.99 6.38 1.45
N PRO A 72 -17.26 7.35 2.02
CA PRO A 72 -17.64 7.91 3.30
C PRO A 72 -18.96 8.66 3.05
N GLY A 73 -20.09 8.04 3.41
CA GLY A 73 -21.42 8.66 3.19
C GLY A 73 -22.66 7.78 3.18
N GLU A 74 -22.61 6.48 3.52
CA GLU A 74 -23.84 5.69 3.80
C GLU A 74 -23.86 5.26 5.27
N GLU A 75 -23.94 6.24 6.16
CA GLU A 75 -24.49 6.04 7.49
C GLU A 75 -25.99 6.35 7.44
N GLY A 76 -26.81 5.30 7.57
CA GLY A 76 -28.12 5.36 8.21
C GLY A 76 -29.25 6.10 7.49
N GLN A 77 -29.97 5.38 6.64
CA GLN A 77 -31.43 5.58 6.56
C GLN A 77 -32.12 4.26 6.20
N VAL A 78 -32.53 3.50 7.22
CA VAL A 78 -33.83 2.83 7.36
C VAL A 78 -34.09 2.52 8.82
#